data_AF-A0A8R2JX81-F1
#
_entry.id   AF-A0A8R2JX81-F1
#
_cell.length_a   1.000
_cell.length_b   1.000
_cell.length_c   1.000
_cell.angle_alpha   90.00
_cell.angle_beta   90.00
_cell.angle_gamma   90.00
#
_symmetry.space_group_name_H-M   'P 1'
#
loop_
_entity.id
_entity.type
_entity.pdbx_description
1 polymer ?
#
loop_
_entity_poly.entity_id
_entity_poly.type
_entity_poly.pdbx_seq_one_letter_code
_entity_poly.pdbx_strand_id
1 'polypeptide(L)'
;MDSKNSEYFINQYRSILNVNQDDLKAEMLVAKNCALNLNNDFELDTIKEIAKRNTFPNTYKLFQVALTIPISSATCERYFSCMRRIKNWLRTSMEQDRFSNLAILNIERDMSNNINNNDILEKYNKIKNRRM
;
A
#
# COMPACT_ATOMS: atom_id res chain seq x y z
N MET A 1 -2.42 -16.03 18.53
CA MET A 1 -3.06 -14.78 18.11
C MET A 1 -4.41 -14.67 18.80
N ASP A 2 -4.51 -13.83 19.82
CA ASP A 2 -5.77 -13.58 20.53
C ASP A 2 -6.79 -12.92 19.62
N SER A 3 -8.00 -13.48 19.59
CA SER A 3 -9.10 -13.00 18.74
C SER A 3 -9.47 -11.54 19.04
N LYS A 4 -9.22 -11.06 20.26
CA LYS A 4 -9.52 -9.68 20.69
C LYS A 4 -8.66 -8.61 20.01
N ASN A 5 -7.35 -8.84 19.83
CA ASN A 5 -6.47 -7.84 19.21
C ASN A 5 -6.64 -7.79 17.68
N SER A 6 -7.01 -8.91 17.07
CA SER A 6 -7.30 -8.98 15.63
C SER A 6 -8.67 -8.39 15.27
N GLU A 7 -9.61 -8.33 16.22
CA GLU A 7 -10.96 -7.80 15.98
C GLU A 7 -10.96 -6.30 15.64
N TYR A 8 -10.08 -5.50 16.24
CA TYR A 8 -9.91 -4.08 15.88
C TYR A 8 -9.45 -3.92 14.43
N PHE A 9 -8.42 -4.67 14.02
CA PHE A 9 -7.90 -4.65 12.66
C PHE A 9 -8.94 -5.13 11.65
N ILE A 10 -9.63 -6.23 11.96
CA ILE A 10 -10.68 -6.79 11.09
C ILE A 10 -11.83 -5.79 10.93
N ASN A 11 -12.27 -5.13 12.00
CA ASN A 11 -13.34 -4.13 11.92
C ASN A 11 -12.91 -2.87 11.16
N GLN A 12 -11.68 -2.40 11.36
CA GLN A 12 -11.16 -1.22 10.66
C GLN A 12 -11.07 -1.43 9.14
N TYR A 13 -10.67 -2.63 8.71
CA TYR A 13 -10.52 -2.95 7.29
C TYR A 13 -11.73 -3.72 6.72
N ARG A 14 -12.81 -3.91 7.48
CA ARG A 14 -13.99 -4.69 7.07
C ARG A 14 -14.63 -4.15 5.79
N SER A 15 -14.83 -2.84 5.72
CA SER A 15 -15.43 -2.16 4.56
C SER A 15 -14.54 -2.22 3.32
N ILE A 16 -13.22 -2.20 3.52
CA ILE A 16 -12.21 -2.22 2.44
C ILE A 16 -12.00 -3.65 1.91
N LEU A 17 -12.02 -4.63 2.79
CA LEU A 17 -11.71 -6.03 2.46
C LEU A 17 -12.93 -6.79 1.90
N ASN A 18 -14.16 -6.30 2.15
CA ASN A 18 -15.40 -6.98 1.81
C ASN A 18 -15.42 -8.44 2.30
N VAL A 19 -14.95 -8.66 3.54
CA VAL A 19 -14.81 -9.98 4.17
C VAL A 19 -15.91 -10.17 5.21
N ASN A 20 -16.55 -11.34 5.19
CA ASN A 20 -17.49 -11.74 6.22
C ASN A 20 -16.74 -12.21 7.49
N GLN A 21 -17.09 -11.63 8.64
CA GLN A 21 -16.36 -11.85 9.90
C GLN A 21 -16.53 -13.28 10.42
N ASP A 22 -17.70 -13.88 10.20
CA ASP A 22 -17.99 -15.24 10.67
C ASP A 22 -17.24 -16.28 9.83
N ASP A 23 -17.22 -16.10 8.51
CA ASP A 23 -16.45 -16.95 7.59
C ASP A 23 -14.94 -16.82 7.84
N LEU A 24 -14.45 -15.59 8.10
CA LEU A 24 -13.05 -15.36 8.46
C LEU A 24 -12.68 -16.05 9.77
N LYS A 25 -13.52 -15.97 10.81
CA LYS A 25 -13.27 -16.64 12.10
C LYS A 25 -13.21 -18.16 11.93
N ALA A 26 -14.11 -18.74 11.13
CA ALA A 26 -14.11 -20.16 10.82
C ALA A 26 -12.86 -20.58 10.04
N GLU A 27 -12.51 -19.87 8.96
CA GLU A 27 -11.30 -20.13 8.17
C GLU A 27 -10.02 -20.03 9.01
N MET A 28 -9.90 -18.98 9.84
CA MET A 28 -8.73 -18.78 10.70
C MET A 28 -8.59 -19.89 11.76
N LEU A 29 -9.69 -20.42 12.27
CA LEU A 29 -9.67 -21.53 13.23
C LEU A 29 -9.18 -22.82 12.57
N VAL A 30 -9.68 -23.12 11.37
CA VAL A 30 -9.24 -24.28 10.58
C VAL A 30 -7.77 -24.14 10.19
N ALA A 31 -7.36 -22.98 9.68
CA ALA A 31 -5.98 -22.70 9.32
C ALA A 31 -5.03 -22.81 10.52
N LYS A 32 -5.44 -22.35 11.71
CA LYS A 32 -4.67 -22.52 12.94
C LYS A 32 -4.49 -23.99 13.30
N ASN A 33 -5.56 -24.79 13.21
CA ASN A 33 -5.47 -26.23 13.51
C ASN A 33 -4.58 -26.96 12.49
N CYS A 34 -4.63 -26.59 11.21
CA CYS A 34 -3.71 -27.11 10.20
C CYS A 34 -2.25 -26.72 10.47
N ALA A 35 -2.00 -25.48 10.90
CA ALA A 35 -0.66 -25.00 11.22
C ALA A 35 -0.08 -25.63 12.50
N LEU A 36 -0.91 -25.95 13.50
CA LEU A 36 -0.46 -26.64 14.73
C LEU A 36 -0.09 -28.11 14.49
N ASN A 37 -0.66 -28.74 13.47
CA ASN A 37 -0.35 -30.13 13.10
C ASN A 37 0.91 -30.27 12.24
N LEU A 38 1.41 -29.18 11.65
CA LEU A 38 2.68 -29.11 10.93
C LEU A 38 3.70 -28.50 11.88
N ASN A 39 4.56 -29.34 12.46
CA ASN A 39 5.59 -29.00 13.44
C ASN A 39 6.14 -27.56 13.30
N ASN A 40 5.97 -26.76 14.36
CA ASN A 40 6.55 -25.46 14.81
C ASN A 40 7.42 -24.54 13.92
N ASP A 41 7.82 -24.92 12.71
CA ASP A 41 8.62 -24.12 11.80
C ASP A 41 7.68 -23.30 10.89
N PHE A 42 7.48 -22.05 11.29
CA PHE A 42 6.74 -21.03 10.52
C PHE A 42 7.58 -20.49 9.35
N GLU A 43 8.06 -21.37 8.49
CA GLU A 43 8.75 -20.97 7.28
C GLU A 43 7.76 -20.37 6.28
N LEU A 44 8.16 -19.32 5.54
CA LEU A 44 7.23 -18.58 4.66
C LEU A 44 6.59 -19.49 3.60
N ASP A 45 7.30 -20.54 3.18
CA ASP A 45 6.82 -21.48 2.17
C ASP A 45 5.82 -22.50 2.74
N THR A 46 5.90 -22.87 4.02
CA THR A 46 4.87 -23.69 4.67
C THR A 46 3.58 -22.89 4.87
N ILE A 47 3.68 -21.60 5.18
CA ILE A 47 2.52 -20.70 5.29
C ILE A 47 1.81 -20.53 3.95
N LYS A 48 2.54 -20.43 2.83
CA LYS A 48 1.94 -20.36 1.48
C LYS A 48 1.19 -21.63 1.12
N GLU A 49 1.70 -22.80 1.51
CA GLU A 49 1.05 -24.08 1.25
C GLU A 49 -0.23 -24.29 2.08
N ILE A 50 -0.27 -23.80 3.33
CA ILE A 50 -1.45 -23.88 4.19
C ILE A 50 -2.49 -22.82 3.78
N ALA A 51 -2.07 -21.58 3.57
CA ALA A 51 -2.96 -20.46 3.24
C ALA A 51 -3.19 -20.34 1.73
N LYS A 52 -3.51 -21.46 1.05
CA LYS A 52 -3.85 -21.43 -0.38
C LYS A 52 -5.08 -20.57 -0.62
N ARG A 53 -5.00 -19.70 -1.63
CA ARG A 53 -6.07 -18.76 -2.04
C ARG A 53 -7.42 -19.44 -2.30
N ASN A 54 -7.39 -20.69 -2.77
CA ASN A 54 -8.59 -21.47 -3.09
C ASN A 54 -9.26 -22.07 -1.85
N THR A 55 -8.49 -22.36 -0.80
CA THR A 55 -9.00 -23.01 0.42
C THR A 55 -9.38 -22.00 1.48
N PHE A 56 -8.63 -20.90 1.60
CA PHE A 56 -8.84 -19.86 2.61
C PHE A 56 -8.81 -18.45 1.98
N PRO A 57 -9.84 -18.09 1.19
CA PRO A 57 -9.83 -16.84 0.41
C PRO A 57 -9.83 -15.59 1.28
N ASN A 58 -10.52 -15.61 2.42
CA ASN A 58 -10.62 -14.44 3.31
C ASN A 58 -9.36 -14.28 4.15
N THR A 59 -8.84 -15.40 4.67
CA THR A 59 -7.60 -15.42 5.45
C THR A 59 -6.39 -15.02 4.60
N TYR A 60 -6.33 -15.48 3.34
CA TYR A 60 -5.28 -15.10 2.40
C TYR A 60 -5.25 -13.59 2.12
N LYS A 61 -6.43 -12.97 1.88
CA LYS A 61 -6.53 -11.51 1.70
C LYS A 61 -6.05 -10.76 2.95
N LEU A 62 -6.39 -11.25 4.14
CA LEU A 62 -5.95 -10.65 5.40
C LEU A 62 -4.43 -10.66 5.52
N PHE A 63 -3.79 -11.80 5.23
CA PHE A 63 -2.33 -11.91 5.22
C PHE A 63 -1.68 -11.00 4.17
N GLN A 64 -2.26 -10.92 2.97
CA GLN A 64 -1.77 -10.02 1.93
C GLN A 64 -1.74 -8.57 2.40
N VAL A 65 -2.80 -8.10 3.05
CA VAL A 65 -2.85 -6.73 3.60
C VAL A 65 -1.89 -6.57 4.78
N ALA A 66 -1.83 -7.55 5.70
CA ALA A 66 -0.90 -7.51 6.83
C ALA A 66 0.57 -7.42 6.38
N LEU A 67 0.93 -8.04 5.25
CA LEU A 67 2.27 -7.93 4.65
C LEU A 67 2.46 -6.65 3.83
N THR A 68 1.39 -6.12 3.23
CA THR A 68 1.46 -4.88 2.43
C THR A 68 1.59 -3.63 3.30
N ILE A 69 0.94 -3.57 4.47
CA ILE A 69 1.00 -2.42 5.39
C ILE A 69 2.45 -2.08 5.84
N PRO A 70 3.28 -3.01 6.32
CA PRO A 70 4.65 -2.69 6.72
C PRO A 70 5.51 -2.23 5.53
N ILE A 71 5.31 -2.83 4.34
CA ILE A 71 5.94 -2.38 3.09
C ILE A 71 5.48 -0.96 2.72
N SER A 72 4.21 -0.66 2.94
CA SER A 72 3.66 0.68 2.74
C SER A 72 4.23 1.70 3.71
N SER A 73 4.62 1.33 4.93
CA SER A 73 5.18 2.27 5.90
C SER A 73 6.46 2.93 5.36
N ALA A 74 7.38 2.14 4.80
CA ALA A 74 8.59 2.67 4.16
C ALA A 74 8.26 3.59 2.96
N THR A 75 7.22 3.25 2.20
CA THR A 75 6.74 4.09 1.09
C THR A 75 6.12 5.39 1.58
N CYS A 76 5.36 5.35 2.66
CA CYS A 76 4.78 6.53 3.32
C CYS A 76 5.88 7.42 3.90
N GLU A 77 6.90 6.87 4.54
CA GLU A 77 8.06 7.62 5.04
C GLU A 77 8.82 8.30 3.89
N ARG A 78 9.03 7.59 2.77
CA ARG A 78 9.60 8.16 1.53
C ARG A 78 8.72 9.31 1.02
N TYR A 79 7.39 9.14 1.01
CA TYR A 79 6.42 10.17 0.61
C TYR A 79 6.54 11.43 1.48
N PHE A 80 6.47 11.28 2.81
CA PHE A 80 6.58 12.39 3.74
C PHE A 80 7.94 13.08 3.68
N SER A 81 9.02 12.33 3.48
CA SER A 81 10.36 12.86 3.27
C SER A 81 10.44 13.71 2.00
N CYS A 82 9.92 13.21 0.88
CA CYS A 82 9.85 13.97 -0.38
C CYS A 82 9.01 15.24 -0.23
N MET A 83 7.84 15.12 0.37
CA MET A 83 6.93 16.22 0.63
C MET A 83 7.59 17.31 1.49
N ARG A 84 8.34 16.94 2.52
CA ARG A 84 9.09 17.90 3.36
C ARG A 84 10.24 18.59 2.61
N ARG A 85 10.81 17.95 1.59
CA ARG A 85 11.80 18.59 0.70
C ARG A 85 11.15 19.58 -0.28
N ILE A 86 9.95 19.26 -0.78
CA ILE A 86 9.21 20.12 -1.73
C ILE A 86 8.64 21.35 -1.01
N LYS A 87 7.97 21.12 0.13
CA LYS A 87 7.37 22.14 0.99
C LYS A 87 8.32 22.47 2.13
N ASN A 88 9.20 23.44 1.89
CA ASN A 88 10.10 24.00 2.90
C ASN A 88 9.60 25.38 3.37
N TRP A 89 10.16 25.88 4.47
CA TRP A 89 9.70 27.13 5.10
C TRP A 89 9.80 28.35 4.17
N LEU A 90 10.73 28.35 3.22
CA LEU A 90 10.93 29.44 2.27
C LEU A 90 9.88 29.44 1.13
N ARG A 91 9.14 28.34 0.95
CA ARG A 91 8.15 28.14 -0.13
C ARG A 91 6.72 28.06 0.40
N THR A 92 6.39 28.90 1.38
CA THR A 92 5.05 28.92 2.02
C THR A 92 3.93 29.44 1.11
N SER A 93 4.26 30.16 0.03
CA SER A 93 3.29 30.70 -0.93
C SER A 93 2.91 29.74 -2.07
N MET A 94 3.40 28.50 -2.06
CA MET A 94 3.09 27.53 -3.12
C MET A 94 1.63 27.07 -3.07
N GLU A 95 0.94 27.18 -4.20
CA GLU A 95 -0.43 26.65 -4.37
C GLU A 95 -0.49 25.12 -4.26
N GLN A 96 -1.62 24.62 -3.77
CA GLN A 96 -1.82 23.20 -3.49
C GLN A 96 -1.76 22.34 -4.76
N ASP A 97 -2.25 22.83 -5.89
CA ASP A 97 -2.22 22.09 -7.16
C ASP A 97 -0.79 21.89 -7.65
N ARG A 98 0.02 22.96 -7.60
CA ARG A 98 1.44 22.91 -7.96
C ARG A 98 2.22 21.99 -7.02
N PHE A 99 1.94 22.06 -5.72
CA PHE A 99 2.55 21.18 -4.72
C PHE A 99 2.25 19.70 -4.99
N SER A 100 0.97 19.37 -5.23
CA SER A 100 0.53 18.00 -5.47
C SER A 100 1.14 17.42 -6.73
N ASN A 101 1.18 18.20 -7.82
CA ASN A 101 1.83 17.80 -9.08
C ASN A 101 3.34 17.54 -8.90
N LEU A 102 4.04 18.40 -8.15
CA LEU A 102 5.47 18.22 -7.86
C LEU A 102 5.75 17.02 -6.95
N ALA A 103 4.85 16.73 -6.01
CA ALA A 103 4.95 15.56 -5.14
C ALA A 103 4.91 14.28 -5.97
N ILE A 104 3.90 14.15 -6.85
CA ILE A 104 3.73 12.98 -7.74
C ILE A 104 4.99 12.77 -8.60
N LEU A 105 5.49 13.83 -9.25
CA LEU A 105 6.71 13.74 -10.07
C LEU A 105 7.96 13.30 -9.29
N ASN A 106 8.06 13.65 -8.00
CA ASN A 106 9.20 13.27 -7.16
C ASN A 106 9.10 11.87 -6.59
N ILE A 107 7.89 11.41 -6.28
CA ILE A 107 7.63 10.04 -5.80
C ILE A 107 7.87 9.07 -6.94
N GLU A 108 7.27 9.36 -8.09
CA GLU A 108 7.37 8.58 -9.32
C GLU A 108 8.54 9.04 -10.18
N ARG A 109 9.67 9.34 -9.54
CA ARG A 109 10.86 9.86 -10.24
C ARG A 109 11.36 8.90 -11.32
N ASP A 110 11.26 7.60 -11.09
CA ASP A 110 11.71 6.60 -12.07
C ASP A 110 10.85 6.66 -13.35
N MET A 111 9.54 6.79 -13.19
CA MET A 111 8.64 7.03 -14.33
C MET A 111 8.86 8.42 -14.96
N SER A 112 9.04 9.46 -14.14
CA SER A 112 9.28 10.82 -14.63
C SER A 112 10.59 10.95 -15.42
N ASN A 113 11.63 10.21 -15.05
CA ASN A 113 12.91 10.20 -15.74
C ASN A 113 12.83 9.50 -17.10
N ASN A 114 11.87 8.59 -17.27
CA ASN A 114 11.61 7.91 -18.54
C ASN A 114 10.79 8.78 -19.52
N ILE A 115 10.30 9.94 -19.09
CA ILE A 115 9.57 10.87 -19.96
C ILE A 115 10.56 11.61 -20.86
N ASN A 116 10.30 11.63 -22.16
CA ASN A 116 11.14 12.35 -23.11
C ASN A 116 10.93 13.87 -22.99
N ASN A 117 12.02 14.60 -22.75
CA ASN A 117 12.00 16.06 -22.64
C ASN A 117 11.50 16.75 -23.92
N ASN A 118 11.72 16.14 -25.09
CA ASN A 118 11.26 16.70 -26.37
C ASN A 118 9.72 16.74 -26.44
N ASP A 119 9.06 15.69 -25.93
CA ASP A 119 7.59 15.60 -25.92
C ASP A 119 6.99 16.62 -24.94
N ILE A 120 7.66 16.84 -23.81
CA ILE A 120 7.28 17.90 -22.85
C ILE A 120 7.37 19.26 -23.51
N LEU A 121 8.46 19.53 -24.24
CA LEU A 121 8.70 20.80 -24.90
C LEU A 121 7.67 21.08 -26.00
N GLU A 122 7.36 20.06 -26.81
CA GLU A 122 6.34 20.17 -27.85
C GLU A 122 4.96 20.44 -27.24
N LYS A 123 4.61 19.71 -26.17
CA LYS A 123 3.33 19.90 -25.47
C LYS A 123 3.24 21.26 -24.80
N TYR A 124 4.32 21.75 -24.20
CA TYR A 124 4.41 23.10 -23.63
C TYR A 124 4.26 24.18 -24.71
N ASN A 125 4.92 24.00 -25.86
CA ASN A 125 4.82 24.94 -26.98
C ASN A 125 3.41 25.02 -27.57
N LYS A 126 2.60 23.95 -27.50
CA LYS A 126 1.20 23.96 -27.93
C LYS A 126 0.26 24.74 -26.98
N ILE A 127 0.70 25.08 -25.77
CA ILE A 127 -0.12 25.85 -24.81
C ILE A 127 -0.15 27.33 -25.22
N LYS A 128 -1.37 27.86 -25.44
CA LYS A 128 -1.62 29.19 -26.03
C LYS A 128 -1.31 30.36 -25.09
N ASN A 129 -1.42 30.17 -23.78
CA ASN A 129 -1.08 31.16 -22.74
C ASN A 129 0.16 30.69 -21.96
N ARG A 130 1.34 31.09 -22.42
CA ARG A 130 2.61 30.82 -21.76
C ARG A 130 2.85 31.89 -20.71
N ARG A 131 2.68 31.56 -19.43
CA ARG A 131 3.24 32.36 -18.32
C ARG A 131 4.46 31.62 -17.80
N MET A 132 5.62 32.29 -17.82
CA MET A 132 6.80 31.87 -17.06
C MET A 132 6.67 32.33 -15.63
#